data_AF-A0A835GGF6-F1
#
_entry.id   AF-A0A835GGF6-F1
#
_cell.length_a   1.000
_cell.length_b   1.000
_cell.length_c   1.000
_cell.angle_alpha   90.00
_cell.angle_beta   90.00
_cell.angle_gamma   90.00
#
_symmetry.space_group_name_H-M   'P 1'
#
loop_
_entity.id
_entity.type
_entity.pdbx_description
1 polymer ?
#
loop_
_entity_poly.entity_id
_entity_poly.type
_entity_poly.pdbx_seq_one_letter_code
_entity_poly.pdbx_strand_id
1 'polypeptide(L)'
;MTEVADAHIRLSSCITQLATREQPPTERFLTRAAETFDKCRKIEGRMASDQDLKLADTLRYYMRDAHAAKAVLVRRLRCLAAYEAANRNLEKARAKNKDVHAAEQAQADACAKFEQLSARAREELIDFRTRRVAAFKKSLLDLAELEIKHARSQQELFRKSLQVLKECQ
;
A
#
# COMPACT_ATOMS: atom_id res chain seq x y z
N MET A 1 -13.33 -5.87 -5.50
CA MET A 1 -12.88 -7.14 -6.10
C MET A 1 -13.79 -8.34 -5.84
N THR A 2 -14.70 -8.30 -4.85
CA THR A 2 -15.64 -9.41 -4.57
C THR A 2 -16.69 -9.65 -5.64
N GLU A 3 -17.01 -8.65 -6.46
CA GLU A 3 -18.07 -8.72 -7.48
C GLU A 3 -17.88 -9.85 -8.50
N VAL A 4 -16.64 -10.18 -8.88
CA VAL A 4 -16.34 -11.25 -9.85
C VAL A 4 -16.55 -12.62 -9.22
N ALA A 5 -16.09 -12.81 -7.98
CA ALA A 5 -16.34 -14.04 -7.23
C ALA A 5 -17.85 -14.25 -6.99
N ASP A 6 -18.58 -13.19 -6.67
CA ASP A 6 -20.04 -13.22 -6.49
C ASP A 6 -20.77 -13.53 -7.79
N ALA A 7 -20.28 -13.02 -8.93
CA ALA A 7 -20.81 -13.38 -10.24
C ALA A 7 -20.63 -14.88 -10.53
N HIS A 8 -19.48 -15.46 -10.20
CA HIS A 8 -19.26 -16.90 -10.33
C HIS A 8 -20.17 -17.74 -9.43
N ILE A 9 -20.47 -17.28 -8.21
CA ILE A 9 -21.49 -17.93 -7.34
C ILE A 9 -22.84 -17.97 -8.05
N ARG A 10 -23.28 -16.81 -8.55
CA ARG A 10 -24.59 -16.69 -9.21
C ARG A 10 -24.65 -17.58 -10.45
N LEU A 11 -23.62 -17.55 -11.29
CA LEU A 11 -23.55 -18.39 -12.49
C LEU A 11 -23.59 -19.88 -12.15
N SER A 12 -22.76 -20.32 -11.19
CA SER A 12 -22.75 -21.71 -10.72
C SER A 12 -24.14 -22.16 -10.24
N SER A 13 -24.80 -21.35 -9.41
CA SER A 13 -26.14 -21.63 -8.90
C SER A 13 -27.18 -21.72 -10.02
N CYS A 14 -27.20 -20.77 -10.96
CA CYS A 14 -28.15 -20.77 -12.06
C CYS A 14 -27.95 -21.98 -12.98
N ILE A 15 -26.71 -22.32 -13.31
CA ILE A 15 -26.39 -23.47 -14.17
C ILE A 15 -26.77 -24.79 -13.47
N THR A 16 -26.52 -24.89 -12.17
CA THR A 16 -26.93 -26.07 -11.37
C THR A 16 -28.44 -26.25 -11.41
N GLN A 17 -29.20 -25.17 -11.26
CA GLN A 17 -30.67 -25.22 -11.35
C GLN A 17 -31.15 -25.61 -12.75
N LEU A 18 -30.51 -25.10 -13.80
CA LEU A 18 -30.83 -25.49 -15.18
C LEU A 18 -30.57 -26.98 -15.42
N ALA A 19 -29.44 -27.52 -14.91
CA ALA A 19 -29.08 -28.93 -15.05
C ALA A 19 -30.19 -29.88 -14.57
N THR A 20 -30.88 -29.54 -13.47
CA THR A 20 -31.97 -30.37 -12.92
C THR A 20 -33.20 -30.53 -13.83
N ARG A 21 -33.29 -29.74 -14.91
CA ARG A 21 -34.42 -29.74 -15.84
C ARG A 21 -34.09 -30.37 -17.20
N GLU A 22 -32.86 -30.80 -17.38
CA GLU A 22 -32.33 -31.24 -18.68
C GLU A 22 -32.19 -32.76 -18.77
N GLN A 23 -32.04 -33.28 -19.99
CA GLN A 23 -31.78 -34.71 -20.24
C GLN A 23 -30.34 -35.09 -19.83
N PRO A 24 -30.04 -36.38 -19.56
CA PRO A 24 -28.79 -36.79 -18.91
C PRO A 24 -27.47 -36.31 -19.57
N PRO A 25 -27.31 -36.27 -20.90
CA PRO A 25 -26.09 -35.73 -21.52
C PRO A 25 -25.89 -34.23 -21.23
N THR A 26 -26.96 -33.44 -21.38
CA THR A 26 -26.96 -32.00 -21.12
C THR A 26 -26.83 -31.71 -19.62
N GLU A 27 -27.52 -32.47 -18.76
CA GLU A 27 -27.40 -32.38 -17.30
C GLU A 27 -25.95 -32.57 -16.85
N ARG A 28 -25.27 -33.61 -17.36
CA ARG A 28 -23.86 -33.89 -17.04
C ARG A 28 -22.95 -32.74 -17.48
N PHE A 29 -23.15 -32.21 -18.69
CA PHE A 29 -22.39 -31.06 -19.19
C PHE A 29 -22.58 -29.82 -18.30
N LEU A 30 -23.83 -29.47 -18.00
CA LEU A 30 -24.16 -28.29 -17.18
C LEU A 30 -23.63 -28.43 -15.76
N THR A 31 -23.71 -29.62 -15.16
CA THR A 31 -23.15 -29.89 -13.82
C THR A 31 -21.63 -29.65 -13.81
N ARG A 32 -20.90 -30.13 -14.82
CA ARG A 32 -19.45 -29.87 -14.95
C ARG A 32 -19.13 -28.39 -15.21
N ALA A 33 -20.00 -27.68 -15.93
CA ALA A 33 -19.86 -26.25 -16.14
C ALA A 33 -20.06 -25.47 -14.82
N ALA A 34 -21.06 -25.84 -14.01
CA ALA A 34 -21.27 -25.24 -12.69
C ALA A 34 -20.07 -25.46 -11.75
N GLU A 35 -19.53 -26.69 -11.69
CA GLU A 35 -18.31 -27.00 -10.93
C GLU A 35 -17.11 -26.14 -11.34
N THR A 36 -17.02 -25.76 -12.61
CA THR A 36 -15.97 -24.87 -13.11
C THR A 36 -16.11 -23.48 -12.51
N PHE A 37 -17.32 -22.92 -12.49
CA PHE A 37 -17.57 -21.62 -11.88
C PHE A 37 -17.34 -21.61 -10.36
N ASP A 38 -17.64 -22.70 -9.66
CA ASP A 38 -17.29 -22.86 -8.25
C ASP A 38 -15.78 -22.83 -8.00
N LYS A 39 -14.99 -23.43 -8.90
CA LYS A 39 -13.53 -23.38 -8.86
C LYS A 39 -13.03 -21.97 -9.19
N CYS A 40 -13.60 -21.30 -10.20
CA CYS A 40 -13.26 -19.92 -10.55
C CYS A 40 -13.45 -19.00 -9.36
N ARG A 41 -14.59 -19.07 -8.66
CA ARG A 41 -14.86 -18.29 -7.45
C ARG A 41 -13.75 -18.42 -6.40
N LYS A 42 -13.27 -19.65 -6.15
CA LYS A 42 -12.22 -19.90 -5.16
C LYS A 42 -10.90 -19.24 -5.57
N ILE A 43 -10.56 -19.32 -6.86
CA ILE A 43 -9.35 -18.68 -7.39
C ILE A 43 -9.49 -17.16 -7.33
N GLU A 44 -10.60 -16.59 -7.80
CA GLU A 44 -10.86 -15.14 -7.75
C GLU A 44 -10.81 -14.59 -6.31
N GLY A 45 -11.42 -15.29 -5.36
CA GLY A 45 -11.39 -14.86 -3.95
C GLY A 45 -9.96 -14.85 -3.37
N ARG A 46 -9.14 -15.83 -3.75
CA ARG A 46 -7.72 -15.86 -3.35
C ARG A 46 -6.94 -14.73 -4.03
N MET A 47 -7.11 -14.55 -5.34
CA MET A 47 -6.49 -13.48 -6.11
C MET A 47 -6.77 -12.11 -5.48
N ALA A 48 -8.04 -11.82 -5.19
CA ALA A 48 -8.44 -10.59 -4.54
C ALA A 48 -7.74 -10.38 -3.19
N SER A 49 -7.72 -11.43 -2.37
CA SER A 49 -7.09 -11.36 -1.04
C SER A 49 -5.58 -11.12 -1.13
N ASP A 50 -4.90 -11.82 -2.04
CA ASP A 50 -3.46 -11.71 -2.23
C ASP A 50 -3.06 -10.32 -2.77
N GLN A 51 -3.83 -9.78 -3.71
CA GLN A 51 -3.66 -8.43 -4.25
C GLN A 51 -3.89 -7.36 -3.18
N ASP A 52 -5.01 -7.44 -2.45
CA ASP A 52 -5.36 -6.49 -1.39
C ASP A 52 -4.28 -6.49 -0.31
N LEU A 53 -3.80 -7.68 0.11
CA LEU A 53 -2.74 -7.80 1.10
C LEU A 53 -1.44 -7.15 0.62
N LYS A 54 -1.00 -7.49 -0.59
CA LYS A 54 0.25 -6.96 -1.16
C LYS A 54 0.20 -5.44 -1.31
N LEU A 55 -0.92 -4.89 -1.79
CA LEU A 55 -1.10 -3.46 -1.94
C LEU A 55 -1.17 -2.76 -0.58
N ALA A 56 -1.94 -3.31 0.38
CA ALA A 56 -2.10 -2.74 1.70
C ALA A 56 -0.77 -2.65 2.45
N ASP A 57 0.09 -3.67 2.37
CA ASP A 57 1.40 -3.66 3.03
C ASP A 57 2.31 -2.56 2.47
N THR A 58 2.30 -2.36 1.15
CA THR A 58 3.05 -1.28 0.49
C THR A 58 2.55 0.09 0.89
N LEU A 59 1.23 0.29 0.95
CA LEU A 59 0.63 1.54 1.39
C LEU A 59 0.93 1.82 2.88
N ARG A 60 0.88 0.80 3.74
CA ARG A 60 1.23 0.93 5.17
C ARG A 60 2.70 1.31 5.35
N TYR A 61 3.60 0.68 4.59
CA TYR A 61 5.02 1.03 4.60
C TYR A 61 5.21 2.51 4.22
N TYR A 62 4.57 2.95 3.13
CA TYR A 62 4.62 4.35 2.68
C TYR A 62 4.07 5.32 3.74
N MET A 63 2.94 4.99 4.35
CA MET A 63 2.31 5.82 5.38
C MET A 63 3.24 6.02 6.57
N ARG A 64 3.93 4.96 7.04
CA ARG A 64 4.90 5.04 8.14
C ARG A 64 6.09 5.92 7.80
N ASP A 65 6.67 5.76 6.62
CA ASP A 65 7.79 6.59 6.16
C ASP A 65 7.38 8.07 6.03
N ALA A 66 6.19 8.35 5.50
CA ALA A 66 5.66 9.71 5.42
C ALA A 66 5.43 10.34 6.80
N HIS A 67 4.97 9.56 7.78
CA HIS A 67 4.84 10.02 9.17
C HIS A 67 6.20 10.33 9.79
N ALA A 68 7.23 9.53 9.53
CA ALA A 68 8.59 9.79 10.01
C ALA A 68 9.13 11.10 9.43
N ALA A 69 8.99 11.32 8.12
CA ALA A 69 9.37 12.56 7.45
C ALA A 69 8.65 13.77 8.06
N LYS A 70 7.32 13.66 8.27
CA LYS A 70 6.54 14.71 8.94
C LYS A 70 7.06 15.00 10.35
N ALA A 71 7.39 13.97 11.13
CA ALA A 71 7.88 14.14 12.49
C ALA A 71 9.22 14.90 12.54
N VAL A 72 10.13 14.64 11.59
CA VAL A 72 11.39 15.39 11.45
C VAL A 72 11.12 16.87 11.15
N LEU A 73 10.22 17.17 10.21
CA LEU A 73 9.83 18.54 9.87
C LEU A 73 9.21 19.28 11.06
N VAL A 74 8.35 18.61 11.84
CA VAL A 74 7.75 19.18 13.06
C VAL A 74 8.80 19.48 14.11
N ARG A 75 9.78 18.59 14.33
CA ARG A 75 10.91 18.85 15.25
C ARG A 75 11.73 20.05 14.80
N ARG A 76 11.99 20.16 13.49
CA ARG A 76 12.70 21.31 12.90
C ARG A 76 11.93 22.61 13.13
N LEU A 77 10.62 22.62 12.90
CA LEU A 77 9.78 23.80 13.12
C LEU A 77 9.81 24.27 14.58
N ARG A 78 9.80 23.34 15.54
CA ARG A 78 9.93 23.66 16.97
C ARG A 78 11.28 24.30 17.30
N CYS A 79 12.37 23.81 16.71
CA CYS A 79 13.70 24.40 16.92
C CYS A 79 13.80 25.79 16.27
N LEU A 80 13.19 25.99 15.10
CA LEU A 80 13.10 27.32 14.48
C LEU A 80 12.37 28.32 15.39
N ALA A 81 11.20 27.93 15.91
CA ALA A 81 10.43 28.78 16.82
C ALA A 81 11.22 29.12 18.10
N ALA A 82 11.98 28.17 18.64
CA ALA A 82 12.85 28.40 19.79
C ALA A 82 14.00 29.37 19.45
N TYR A 83 14.61 29.22 18.28
CA TYR A 83 15.66 30.11 17.79
C TYR A 83 15.13 31.55 17.59
N GLU A 84 13.98 31.72 16.93
CA GLU A 84 13.33 33.01 16.76
C GLU A 84 12.97 33.67 18.10
N ALA A 85 12.52 32.87 19.08
CA ALA A 85 12.25 33.36 20.43
C ALA A 85 13.52 33.83 21.14
N ALA A 86 14.61 33.07 21.04
CA ALA A 86 15.91 33.46 21.59
C ALA A 86 16.43 34.75 20.92
N ASN A 87 16.25 34.89 19.60
CA ASN A 87 16.61 36.09 18.87
C ASN A 87 15.85 37.34 19.36
N ARG A 88 14.52 37.23 19.53
CA ARG A 88 13.70 38.32 20.10
C ARG A 88 14.10 38.66 21.54
N ASN A 89 14.50 37.67 22.34
CA ASN A 89 14.95 37.91 23.72
C ASN A 89 16.31 38.62 23.75
N LEU A 90 17.22 38.28 22.85
CA LEU A 90 18.49 38.96 22.68
C LEU A 90 18.29 40.44 22.28
N GLU A 91 17.39 40.74 21.35
CA GLU A 91 17.05 42.12 20.98
C GLU A 91 16.55 42.92 22.19
N LYS A 92 15.70 42.32 23.03
CA LYS A 92 15.22 42.96 24.27
C LYS A 92 16.34 43.18 25.30
N ALA A 93 17.24 42.22 25.47
CA ALA A 93 18.39 42.31 26.37
C ALA A 93 19.33 43.44 25.93
N ARG A 94 19.61 43.52 24.63
CA ARG A 94 20.39 44.61 24.01
C ARG A 94 19.73 45.98 24.21
N ALA A 95 18.42 46.09 23.97
CA ALA A 95 17.69 47.34 24.15
C ALA A 95 17.70 47.84 25.62
N LYS A 96 17.75 46.93 26.59
CA LYS A 96 17.82 47.25 28.03
C LYS A 96 19.26 47.31 28.58
N ASN A 97 20.25 46.99 27.76
CA ASN A 97 21.65 46.83 28.12
C ASN A 97 21.87 45.95 29.38
N LYS A 98 21.07 44.88 29.49
CA LYS A 98 21.04 43.99 30.66
C LYS A 98 21.03 42.53 30.20
N ASP A 99 21.81 41.68 30.87
CA ASP A 99 21.91 40.24 30.62
C ASP A 99 22.27 39.86 29.16
N VAL A 100 22.92 40.77 28.43
CA VAL A 100 23.21 40.63 27.00
C VAL A 100 24.02 39.38 26.70
N HIS A 101 25.11 39.15 27.44
CA HIS A 101 26.00 38.01 27.20
C HIS A 101 25.28 36.65 27.38
N ALA A 102 24.41 36.54 28.39
CA ALA A 102 23.62 35.33 28.61
C ALA A 102 22.60 35.11 27.48
N ALA A 103 21.96 36.18 26.99
CA ALA A 103 21.03 36.10 25.86
C ALA A 103 21.74 35.76 24.54
N GLU A 104 22.97 36.24 24.33
CA GLU A 104 23.80 35.89 23.16
C GLU A 104 24.16 34.41 23.17
N GLN A 105 24.60 33.87 24.30
CA GLN A 105 24.89 32.44 24.41
C GLN A 105 23.64 31.59 24.13
N ALA A 106 22.49 31.95 24.73
CA ALA A 106 21.25 31.23 24.52
C ALA A 106 20.77 31.26 23.04
N GLN A 107 20.99 32.38 22.35
CA GLN A 107 20.68 32.50 20.92
C GLN A 107 21.64 31.66 20.07
N ALA A 108 22.94 31.66 20.40
CA ALA A 108 23.94 30.86 19.69
C ALA A 108 23.66 29.35 19.83
N ASP A 109 23.32 28.89 21.04
CA ASP A 109 22.97 27.50 21.30
C ASP A 109 21.70 27.08 20.54
N ALA A 110 20.68 27.94 20.50
CA ALA A 110 19.46 27.69 19.76
C ALA A 110 19.69 27.66 18.24
N CYS A 111 20.56 28.54 17.73
CA CYS A 111 20.97 28.57 16.33
C CYS A 111 21.68 27.27 15.93
N ALA A 112 22.73 26.90 16.68
CA ALA A 112 23.51 25.69 16.41
C ALA A 112 22.62 24.43 16.40
N LYS A 113 21.67 24.33 17.35
CA LYS A 113 20.70 23.24 17.39
C LYS A 113 19.77 23.22 16.18
N PHE A 114 19.28 24.39 15.73
CA PHE A 114 18.43 24.51 14.56
C PHE A 114 19.18 24.15 13.26
N GLU A 115 20.43 24.59 13.11
CA GLU A 115 21.28 24.28 11.96
C GLU A 115 21.60 22.79 11.89
N GLN A 116 22.04 22.19 13.01
CA GLN A 116 22.32 20.76 13.08
C GLN A 116 21.09 19.92 12.71
N LEU A 117 19.92 20.28 13.26
CA LEU A 117 18.68 19.57 12.94
C LEU A 117 18.24 19.80 11.49
N SER A 118 18.49 21.00 10.94
CA SER A 118 18.19 21.30 9.54
C SER A 118 19.06 20.52 8.57
N ALA A 119 20.36 20.36 8.86
CA ALA A 119 21.26 19.54 8.04
C ALA A 119 20.79 18.08 8.02
N ARG A 120 20.59 17.48 9.20
CA ARG A 120 20.07 16.11 9.32
C ARG A 120 18.71 15.92 8.66
N ALA A 121 17.81 16.89 8.81
CA ALA A 121 16.50 16.82 8.18
C ALA A 121 16.58 16.81 6.64
N ARG A 122 17.53 17.55 6.04
CA ARG A 122 17.72 17.54 4.59
C ARG A 122 18.19 16.17 4.10
N GLU A 123 19.19 15.60 4.76
CA GLU A 123 19.70 14.26 4.46
C GLU A 123 18.59 13.20 4.57
N GLU A 124 17.88 13.19 5.70
CA GLU A 124 16.76 12.25 5.94
C GLU A 124 15.67 12.36 4.86
N LEU A 125 15.31 13.58 4.42
CA LEU A 125 14.30 13.76 3.37
C LEU A 125 14.75 13.24 2.01
N ILE A 126 16.04 13.38 1.67
CA ILE A 126 16.62 12.82 0.45
C ILE A 126 16.58 11.29 0.53
N ASP A 127 17.01 10.72 1.65
CA ASP A 127 17.03 9.28 1.88
C ASP A 127 15.62 8.68 1.90
N PHE A 128 14.64 9.37 2.49
CA PHE A 128 13.24 8.97 2.44
C PHE A 128 12.75 8.90 0.99
N ARG A 129 13.03 9.92 0.16
CA ARG A 129 12.62 9.90 -1.25
C ARG A 129 13.22 8.72 -1.98
N THR A 130 14.52 8.47 -1.82
CA THR A 130 15.24 7.38 -2.49
C THR A 130 14.69 6.02 -2.08
N ARG A 131 14.58 5.75 -0.77
CA ARG A 131 14.03 4.49 -0.24
C ARG A 131 12.59 4.27 -0.68
N ARG A 132 11.75 5.30 -0.63
CA ARG A 132 10.34 5.26 -1.03
C ARG A 132 10.18 4.87 -2.49
N VAL A 133 10.94 5.49 -3.40
CA VAL A 133 10.87 5.18 -4.83
C VAL A 133 11.33 3.74 -5.09
N ALA A 134 12.42 3.31 -4.47
CA ALA A 134 12.92 1.94 -4.62
C ALA A 134 11.92 0.90 -4.10
N ALA A 135 11.36 1.10 -2.91
CA ALA A 135 10.37 0.20 -2.30
C ALA A 135 9.09 0.14 -3.12
N PHE A 136 8.58 1.28 -3.59
CA PHE A 136 7.37 1.32 -4.41
C PHE A 136 7.56 0.63 -5.76
N LYS A 137 8.68 0.89 -6.43
CA LYS A 137 9.04 0.21 -7.69
C LYS A 137 9.12 -1.30 -7.48
N LYS A 138 9.82 -1.76 -6.43
CA LYS A 138 9.91 -3.19 -6.10
C LYS A 138 8.53 -3.79 -5.85
N SER A 139 7.69 -3.12 -5.06
CA SER A 139 6.33 -3.62 -4.80
C SER A 139 5.48 -3.75 -6.06
N LEU A 140 5.56 -2.81 -7.00
CA LEU A 140 4.80 -2.88 -8.24
C LEU A 140 5.28 -4.03 -9.13
N LEU A 141 6.59 -4.27 -9.18
CA LEU A 141 7.15 -5.42 -9.88
C LEU A 141 6.66 -6.73 -9.25
N ASP A 142 6.76 -6.85 -7.92
CA ASP A 142 6.28 -8.03 -7.21
C ASP A 142 4.77 -8.26 -7.42
N LEU A 143 3.98 -7.18 -7.45
CA LEU A 143 2.53 -7.27 -7.71
C LEU A 143 2.28 -7.74 -9.15
N ALA A 144 2.97 -7.18 -10.14
CA ALA A 144 2.84 -7.62 -11.53
C ALA A 144 3.24 -9.11 -11.71
N GLU A 145 4.29 -9.56 -11.03
CA GLU A 145 4.67 -10.98 -11.02
C GLU A 145 3.59 -11.86 -10.38
N LEU A 146 2.95 -11.38 -9.32
CA LEU A 146 1.83 -12.05 -8.67
C LEU A 146 0.61 -12.14 -9.61
N GLU A 147 0.26 -11.05 -10.31
CA GLU A 147 -0.80 -11.05 -11.32
C GLU A 147 -0.56 -12.09 -12.41
N ILE A 148 0.68 -12.18 -12.90
CA ILE A 148 1.05 -13.17 -13.94
C ILE A 148 0.85 -14.60 -13.41
N LYS A 149 1.22 -14.88 -12.15
CA LYS A 149 1.00 -16.19 -11.52
C LYS A 149 -0.48 -16.52 -11.40
N HIS A 150 -1.30 -15.55 -11.02
CA HIS A 150 -2.74 -15.70 -10.92
C HIS A 150 -3.39 -15.94 -12.28
N ALA A 151 -3.03 -15.15 -13.30
CA ALA A 151 -3.50 -15.32 -14.67
C ALA A 151 -3.16 -16.72 -15.23
N ARG A 152 -1.95 -17.21 -14.98
CA ARG A 152 -1.55 -18.59 -15.35
C ARG A 152 -2.39 -19.64 -14.64
N SER A 153 -2.73 -19.43 -13.38
CA SER A 153 -3.57 -20.35 -12.59
C SER A 153 -5.01 -20.39 -13.12
N GLN A 154 -5.57 -19.24 -13.50
CA GLN A 154 -6.88 -19.16 -14.15
C GLN A 154 -6.88 -19.83 -15.53
N GLN A 155 -5.86 -19.56 -16.36
CA GLN A 155 -5.72 -20.20 -17.68
C GLN A 155 -5.68 -21.72 -17.57
N GLU A 156 -4.92 -22.25 -16.61
CA GLU A 156 -4.81 -23.70 -16.38
C GLU A 156 -6.14 -24.30 -15.90
N LEU A 157 -6.88 -23.59 -15.04
CA LEU A 157 -8.23 -24.00 -14.66
C LEU A 157 -9.16 -24.09 -15.88
N PHE A 158 -9.19 -23.06 -16.72
CA PHE A 158 -10.06 -23.06 -17.91
C PHE A 158 -9.65 -24.13 -18.91
N ARG A 159 -8.36 -24.32 -19.15
CA ARG A 159 -7.84 -25.39 -20.02
C ARG A 159 -8.33 -26.77 -19.57
N LYS A 160 -8.17 -27.09 -18.28
CA LYS A 160 -8.65 -28.35 -17.69
C LYS A 160 -10.17 -28.49 -17.77
N SER A 161 -10.89 -27.41 -17.50
CA SER A 161 -12.35 -27.40 -17.52
C SER A 161 -12.90 -27.65 -18.92
N LEU A 162 -12.30 -27.03 -19.95
CA LEU A 162 -12.65 -27.27 -21.35
C LEU A 162 -12.39 -28.73 -21.77
N GLN A 163 -11.33 -29.36 -21.28
CA GLN A 163 -11.07 -30.78 -21.57
C GLN A 163 -12.18 -31.67 -20.99
N VAL A 164 -12.54 -31.47 -19.72
CA VAL A 164 -13.63 -32.22 -19.06
C VAL A 164 -14.97 -32.01 -19.74
N LEU A 165 -15.26 -30.77 -20.18
CA LEU A 165 -16.51 -30.47 -20.87
C LEU A 165 -16.60 -31.14 -22.26
N LYS A 166 -15.48 -31.27 -22.97
CA LYS A 166 -15.42 -32.01 -24.25
C LYS A 166 -15.72 -33.50 -24.07
N GLU A 167 -15.37 -34.08 -22.93
CA GLU A 167 -15.68 -35.48 -22.60
C GLU A 167 -17.15 -35.70 -22.22
N CYS A 168 -17.94 -34.62 -22.08
CA CYS A 168 -19.38 -34.67 -21.82
C CYS A 168 -20.22 -34.56 -23.09
N GLN A 169 -19.59 -34.35 -24.26
CA GLN A 169 -20.24 -34.36 -25.58
C GLN A 169 -20.46 -35.79 -26.10
#